data_AF-A0A7C7YHG1-F1
#
_entry.id   AF-A0A7C7YHG1-F1
#
_cell.length_a   1.000
_cell.length_b   1.000
_cell.length_c   1.000
_cell.angle_alpha   90.00
_cell.angle_beta   90.00
_cell.angle_gamma   90.00
#
_symmetry.space_group_name_H-M   'P 1'
#
loop_
_entity.id
_entity.type
_entity.pdbx_description
1 polymer ?
#
loop_
_entity_poly.entity_id
_entity_poly.type
_entity_poly.pdbx_seq_one_letter_code
_entity_poly.pdbx_strand_id
1 'polypeptide(L)'
;MLSDLADYESSVYSQCGEDGVLQRIFDVIDTRSRYFVEFGAWDGQHLSNTANLRLHGGWQGLLMEGSDKADGDVVQREFVDAGNVNALFEKHGVPASFDLLSIDIDGNDYWVWKAIEGYTPRVVVVEYNVFFPLDQACTIPYDPEWVWDRSYYHGASIAAFQKLGRAKGYTLVYADRFAPNAFFILDSELPAGFSERPLGEITPWNVFDHSAPVGGRTWVHV
;
A
#
# COMPACT_ATOMS: atom_id res chain seq x y z
N MET A 1 20.38 6.30 3.38
CA MET A 1 20.32 4.85 3.07
C MET A 1 18.94 4.37 3.47
N LEU A 2 18.37 3.31 2.87
CA LEU A 2 17.02 2.85 3.26
C LEU A 2 16.91 2.32 4.70
N SER A 3 18.02 2.20 5.43
CA SER A 3 18.06 1.79 6.83
C SER A 3 17.55 2.85 7.81
N ASP A 4 17.49 4.12 7.40
CA ASP A 4 17.16 5.26 8.26
C ASP A 4 15.70 5.75 8.11
N LEU A 5 14.85 5.04 7.37
CA LEU A 5 13.49 5.49 7.00
C LEU A 5 12.63 5.94 8.19
N ALA A 6 12.80 5.31 9.35
CA ALA A 6 12.04 5.64 10.54
C ALA A 6 12.37 7.04 11.12
N ASP A 7 13.54 7.60 10.79
CA ASP A 7 13.94 8.96 11.20
C ASP A 7 13.34 10.03 10.28
N TYR A 8 12.72 9.61 9.18
CA TYR A 8 12.11 10.49 8.18
C TYR A 8 10.58 10.50 8.24
N GLU A 9 9.95 9.76 9.18
CA GLU A 9 8.51 9.85 9.40
C GLU A 9 8.10 11.31 9.68
N SER A 10 7.30 11.88 8.79
CA SER A 10 6.72 13.21 8.93
C SER A 10 5.46 13.31 8.07
N SER A 11 4.49 14.10 8.52
CA SER A 11 3.18 14.21 7.87
C SER A 11 2.86 15.66 7.51
N VAL A 12 2.40 15.83 6.27
CA VAL A 12 1.72 17.04 5.78
C VAL A 12 0.25 16.71 5.53
N TYR A 13 -0.02 15.60 4.84
CA TYR A 13 -1.36 15.11 4.49
C TYR A 13 -1.61 13.67 4.92
N SER A 14 -0.57 12.85 4.90
CA SER A 14 -0.58 11.44 5.31
C SER A 14 -0.92 11.24 6.79
N GLN A 15 -1.30 10.01 7.17
CA GLN A 15 -1.81 9.73 8.49
C GLN A 15 -0.74 9.74 9.59
N CYS A 16 0.39 9.05 9.39
CA CYS A 16 1.39 8.85 10.45
C CYS A 16 2.86 8.80 9.97
N GLY A 17 3.19 9.39 8.83
CA GLY A 17 4.58 9.74 8.49
C GLY A 17 5.00 9.37 7.07
N GLU A 18 4.05 8.85 6.30
CA GLU A 18 4.24 8.31 4.96
C GLU A 18 4.79 9.37 4.00
N ASP A 19 4.42 10.64 4.16
CA ASP A 19 4.94 11.74 3.32
C ASP A 19 6.47 11.81 3.38
N GLY A 20 7.05 11.78 4.58
CA GLY A 20 8.49 11.86 4.76
C GLY A 20 9.22 10.57 4.41
N VAL A 21 8.61 9.41 4.68
CA VAL A 21 9.14 8.10 4.27
C VAL A 21 9.20 8.00 2.74
N LEU A 22 8.13 8.37 2.04
CA LEU A 22 8.08 8.38 0.57
C LEU A 22 9.09 9.35 -0.01
N GLN A 23 9.18 10.57 0.53
CA GLN A 23 10.20 11.52 0.11
C GLN A 23 11.60 10.91 0.25
N ARG A 24 11.89 10.27 1.40
CA ARG A 24 13.18 9.63 1.64
C ARG A 24 13.45 8.46 0.69
N ILE A 25 12.46 7.63 0.40
CA ILE A 25 12.60 6.53 -0.57
C ILE A 25 12.99 7.10 -1.94
N PHE A 26 12.26 8.09 -2.44
CA PHE A 26 12.53 8.69 -3.74
C PHE A 26 13.79 9.56 -3.78
N ASP A 27 14.27 10.09 -2.66
CA ASP A 27 15.61 10.70 -2.56
C ASP A 27 16.74 9.67 -2.73
N VAL A 28 16.49 8.39 -2.41
CA VAL A 28 17.48 7.31 -2.51
C VAL A 28 17.45 6.64 -3.88
N ILE A 29 16.27 6.39 -4.44
CA ILE A 29 16.12 5.64 -5.70
C ILE A 29 15.86 6.55 -6.92
N ASP A 30 15.80 7.87 -6.73
CA ASP A 30 15.33 8.86 -7.71
C ASP A 30 13.87 8.65 -8.16
N THR A 31 13.27 9.68 -8.75
CA THR A 31 11.97 9.60 -9.45
C THR A 31 12.18 9.38 -10.95
N ARG A 32 11.27 8.67 -11.64
CA ARG A 32 11.30 8.54 -13.11
C ARG A 32 10.11 9.22 -13.77
N SER A 33 8.90 8.83 -13.40
CA SER A 33 7.68 9.33 -14.04
C SER A 33 6.99 10.43 -13.22
N ARG A 34 7.25 10.49 -11.92
CA ARG A 34 6.45 11.23 -10.93
C ARG A 34 4.96 10.95 -11.10
N TYR A 35 4.65 9.71 -11.46
CA TYR A 35 3.29 9.21 -11.64
C TYR A 35 2.93 8.28 -10.48
N PHE A 36 1.79 8.54 -9.84
CA PHE A 36 1.26 7.69 -8.79
C PHE A 36 -0.11 7.11 -9.15
N VAL A 37 -0.50 6.04 -8.46
CA VAL A 37 -1.88 5.56 -8.38
C VAL A 37 -2.21 5.33 -6.91
N GLU A 38 -3.36 5.78 -6.43
CA GLU A 38 -3.86 5.55 -5.07
C GLU A 38 -5.28 4.99 -5.10
N PHE A 39 -5.48 3.88 -4.39
CA PHE A 39 -6.80 3.30 -4.13
C PHE A 39 -7.24 3.67 -2.71
N GLY A 40 -8.54 3.96 -2.54
CA GLY A 40 -9.09 4.47 -1.29
C GLY A 40 -8.70 5.92 -1.02
N ALA A 41 -8.63 6.72 -2.08
CA ALA A 41 -8.13 8.08 -2.02
C ALA A 41 -9.03 9.05 -1.23
N TRP A 42 -10.22 8.65 -0.79
CA TRP A 42 -11.17 9.48 -0.05
C TRP A 42 -11.48 10.82 -0.76
N ASP A 43 -11.08 11.96 -0.18
CA ASP A 43 -11.21 13.30 -0.77
C ASP A 43 -9.95 13.75 -1.55
N GLY A 44 -8.95 12.85 -1.67
CA GLY A 44 -7.68 13.06 -2.34
C GLY A 44 -6.68 13.89 -1.54
N GLN A 45 -6.95 14.20 -0.26
CA GLN A 45 -6.08 15.01 0.59
C GLN A 45 -5.93 14.50 2.01
N HIS A 46 -7.02 14.24 2.71
CA HIS A 46 -6.96 13.87 4.12
C HIS A 46 -6.52 12.42 4.27
N LEU A 47 -5.44 12.21 5.03
CA LEU A 47 -4.79 10.92 5.25
C LEU A 47 -4.23 10.28 3.98
N SER A 48 -4.08 11.04 2.90
CA SER A 48 -3.61 10.52 1.62
C SER A 48 -2.09 10.39 1.59
N ASN A 49 -1.61 9.24 1.10
CA ASN A 49 -0.19 8.97 0.89
C ASN A 49 0.40 9.73 -0.31
N THR A 50 -0.44 10.20 -1.23
CA THR A 50 0.02 10.87 -2.47
C THR A 50 -0.30 12.37 -2.52
N ALA A 51 -1.11 12.89 -1.60
CA ALA A 51 -1.51 14.30 -1.62
C ALA A 51 -0.32 15.28 -1.53
N ASN A 52 0.67 15.03 -0.68
CA ASN A 52 1.86 15.89 -0.61
C ASN A 52 2.66 15.87 -1.93
N LEU A 53 2.84 14.69 -2.51
CA LEU A 53 3.52 14.52 -3.80
C LEU A 53 2.79 15.26 -4.93
N ARG A 54 1.46 15.17 -4.96
CA ARG A 54 0.61 15.83 -5.95
C ARG A 54 0.61 17.36 -5.79
N LEU A 55 0.39 17.85 -4.58
CA LEU A 55 0.15 19.26 -4.31
C LEU A 55 1.45 20.08 -4.22
N HIS A 56 2.55 19.47 -3.80
CA HIS A 56 3.83 20.16 -3.57
C HIS A 56 5.02 19.54 -4.32
N GLY A 57 4.94 18.26 -4.71
CA GLY A 57 6.04 17.53 -5.35
C GLY A 57 6.03 17.56 -6.89
N GLY A 58 5.01 18.15 -7.51
CA GLY A 58 4.82 18.16 -8.96
C GLY A 58 4.50 16.80 -9.57
N TRP A 59 3.93 15.89 -8.77
CA TRP A 59 3.48 14.58 -9.24
C TRP A 59 2.08 14.68 -9.84
N GLN A 60 1.80 13.78 -10.76
CA GLN A 60 0.46 13.55 -11.31
C GLN A 60 0.09 12.08 -11.10
N GLY A 61 -1.18 11.74 -11.21
CA GLY A 61 -1.57 10.37 -10.94
C GLY A 61 -3.06 10.14 -10.97
N LEU A 62 -3.44 8.90 -10.72
CA LEU A 62 -4.81 8.45 -10.61
C LEU A 62 -5.19 8.28 -9.14
N LEU A 63 -6.24 8.97 -8.71
CA LEU A 63 -6.87 8.80 -7.41
C LEU A 63 -8.21 8.07 -7.62
N MET A 64 -8.44 6.96 -6.94
CA MET A 64 -9.68 6.20 -7.02
C MET A 64 -10.31 6.00 -5.65
N GLU A 65 -11.61 6.22 -5.57
CA GLU A 65 -12.41 6.07 -4.35
C GLU A 65 -13.78 5.48 -4.69
N GLY A 66 -14.20 4.45 -3.94
CA GLY A 66 -15.46 3.72 -4.18
C GLY A 66 -16.70 4.38 -3.58
N SER A 67 -16.54 5.28 -2.61
CA SER A 67 -17.62 5.96 -1.89
C SER A 67 -18.03 7.30 -2.51
N ASP A 68 -18.98 7.98 -1.86
CA ASP A 68 -19.45 9.31 -2.24
C ASP A 68 -18.45 10.44 -1.94
N LYS A 69 -17.30 10.09 -1.36
CA LYS A 69 -16.19 11.00 -1.07
C LYS A 69 -15.42 11.41 -2.33
N ALA A 70 -15.45 10.56 -3.36
CA ALA A 70 -14.99 10.90 -4.68
C ALA A 70 -15.78 12.08 -5.26
N ASP A 71 -15.09 13.16 -5.60
CA ASP A 71 -15.69 14.33 -6.27
C ASP A 71 -16.03 14.06 -7.75
N GLY A 72 -15.44 13.01 -8.34
CA GLY A 72 -15.62 12.62 -9.74
C GLY A 72 -14.78 13.44 -10.73
N ASP A 73 -13.95 14.36 -10.26
CA ASP A 73 -13.07 15.21 -11.07
C ASP A 73 -11.60 14.93 -10.73
N VAL A 74 -11.19 15.27 -9.51
CA VAL A 74 -9.84 14.98 -9.00
C VAL A 74 -9.74 13.52 -8.56
N VAL A 75 -10.76 13.04 -7.85
CA VAL A 75 -10.85 11.67 -7.36
C VAL A 75 -11.91 10.93 -8.17
N GLN A 76 -11.46 9.93 -8.93
CA GLN A 76 -12.34 9.14 -9.78
C GLN A 76 -13.21 8.22 -8.92
N ARG A 77 -14.52 8.24 -9.17
CA ARG A 77 -15.47 7.37 -8.46
C ARG A 77 -15.41 5.96 -9.04
N GLU A 78 -14.54 5.14 -8.46
CA GLU A 78 -14.25 3.79 -8.93
C GLU A 78 -14.14 2.85 -7.73
N PHE A 79 -14.95 1.78 -7.75
CA PHE A 79 -14.85 0.71 -6.76
C PHE A 79 -13.89 -0.36 -7.29
N VAL A 80 -12.65 -0.37 -6.78
CA VAL A 80 -11.57 -1.22 -7.29
C VAL A 80 -11.65 -2.62 -6.67
N ASP A 81 -11.57 -3.65 -7.51
CA ASP A 81 -11.48 -5.05 -7.10
C ASP A 81 -10.47 -5.83 -7.98
N ALA A 82 -10.21 -7.09 -7.62
CA ALA A 82 -9.23 -7.91 -8.32
C ALA A 82 -9.63 -8.25 -9.76
N GLY A 83 -10.92 -8.29 -10.06
CA GLY A 83 -11.45 -8.53 -11.40
C GLY A 83 -11.44 -7.30 -12.31
N ASN A 84 -11.37 -6.09 -11.77
CA ASN A 84 -11.48 -4.86 -12.55
C ASN A 84 -10.21 -3.98 -12.60
N VAL A 85 -9.25 -4.16 -11.68
CA VAL A 85 -8.11 -3.24 -11.52
C VAL A 85 -7.32 -2.97 -12.82
N ASN A 86 -7.05 -4.00 -13.62
CA ASN A 86 -6.31 -3.84 -14.87
C ASN A 86 -7.11 -3.06 -15.92
N ALA A 87 -8.43 -3.27 -15.99
CA ALA A 87 -9.31 -2.52 -16.89
C ALA A 87 -9.45 -1.06 -16.47
N LEU A 88 -9.44 -0.78 -15.16
CA LEU A 88 -9.40 0.59 -14.64
C LEU A 88 -8.08 1.28 -14.99
N PHE A 89 -6.96 0.57 -14.92
CA PHE A 89 -5.66 1.11 -15.31
C PHE A 89 -5.62 1.46 -16.80
N GLU A 90 -6.17 0.60 -17.66
CA GLU A 90 -6.31 0.88 -19.10
C GLU A 90 -7.24 2.08 -19.35
N LYS A 91 -8.44 2.08 -18.73
CA LYS A 91 -9.44 3.14 -18.84
C LYS A 91 -8.86 4.52 -18.53
N HIS A 92 -8.05 4.62 -17.47
CA HIS A 92 -7.47 5.87 -16.99
C HIS A 92 -6.07 6.16 -17.53
N GLY A 93 -5.57 5.33 -18.46
CA GLY A 93 -4.29 5.56 -19.13
C GLY A 93 -3.08 5.48 -18.20
N VAL A 94 -3.14 4.63 -17.18
CA VAL A 94 -2.00 4.40 -16.26
C VAL A 94 -0.80 3.89 -17.07
N PRO A 95 0.40 4.48 -16.90
CA PRO A 95 1.60 3.99 -17.58
C PRO A 95 1.95 2.56 -17.13
N ALA A 96 2.44 1.72 -18.06
CA ALA A 96 2.88 0.36 -17.73
C ALA A 96 4.02 0.30 -16.68
N SER A 97 4.79 1.38 -16.53
CA SER A 97 5.71 1.55 -15.41
C SER A 97 5.57 2.96 -14.85
N PHE A 98 5.48 3.05 -13.53
CA PHE A 98 5.26 4.30 -12.80
C PHE A 98 5.97 4.26 -11.45
N ASP A 99 5.98 5.38 -10.73
CA ASP A 99 6.83 5.50 -9.54
C ASP A 99 6.16 4.94 -8.28
N LEU A 100 4.87 5.22 -8.05
CA LEU A 100 4.22 4.90 -6.77
C LEU A 100 2.82 4.29 -6.93
N LEU A 101 2.58 3.16 -6.30
CA LEU A 101 1.24 2.60 -6.07
C LEU A 101 0.93 2.64 -4.58
N SER A 102 -0.18 3.26 -4.17
CA SER A 102 -0.71 3.23 -2.80
C SER A 102 -2.02 2.45 -2.78
N ILE A 103 -2.16 1.50 -1.86
CA ILE A 103 -3.31 0.60 -1.74
C ILE A 103 -3.83 0.66 -0.31
N ASP A 104 -5.02 1.23 -0.15
CA ASP A 104 -5.69 1.28 1.15
C ASP A 104 -7.21 1.22 0.93
N ILE A 105 -7.77 0.02 0.78
CA ILE A 105 -9.20 -0.19 0.51
C ILE A 105 -9.89 -1.05 1.57
N ASP A 106 -9.28 -1.19 2.75
CA ASP A 106 -9.81 -1.85 3.93
C ASP A 106 -10.40 -3.26 3.67
N GLY A 107 -9.77 -4.07 2.81
CA GLY A 107 -10.37 -5.34 2.38
C GLY A 107 -9.58 -6.13 1.36
N ASN A 108 -9.86 -5.89 0.07
CA ASN A 108 -9.31 -6.69 -1.02
C ASN A 108 -7.86 -6.32 -1.39
N ASP A 109 -7.13 -5.58 -0.55
CA ASP A 109 -5.80 -5.03 -0.80
C ASP A 109 -4.82 -6.07 -1.38
N TYR A 110 -4.75 -7.23 -0.72
CA TYR A 110 -3.94 -8.37 -1.16
C TYR A 110 -4.37 -8.90 -2.54
N TRP A 111 -5.68 -9.05 -2.75
CA TRP A 111 -6.23 -9.60 -3.99
C TRP A 111 -6.08 -8.65 -5.16
N VAL A 112 -6.30 -7.35 -4.93
CA VAL A 112 -6.10 -6.29 -5.92
C VAL A 112 -4.63 -6.24 -6.33
N TRP A 113 -3.69 -6.13 -5.37
CA TRP A 113 -2.26 -6.09 -5.72
C TRP A 113 -1.81 -7.36 -6.46
N LYS A 114 -2.31 -8.52 -6.02
CA LYS A 114 -2.03 -9.80 -6.69
C LYS A 114 -2.48 -9.80 -8.14
N ALA A 115 -3.67 -9.26 -8.43
CA ALA A 115 -4.28 -9.26 -9.76
C ALA A 115 -3.68 -8.24 -10.74
N ILE A 116 -2.91 -7.25 -10.27
CA ILE A 116 -2.23 -6.30 -11.16
C ILE A 116 -1.19 -7.03 -12.02
N GLU A 117 -1.39 -7.02 -13.34
CA GLU A 117 -0.52 -7.63 -14.35
C GLU A 117 -0.22 -6.64 -15.48
N GLY A 118 0.99 -6.66 -16.04
CA GLY A 118 1.39 -5.72 -17.10
C GLY A 118 1.75 -4.31 -16.63
N TYR A 119 1.64 -4.04 -15.33
CA TYR A 119 2.00 -2.77 -14.70
C TYR A 119 3.06 -2.97 -13.62
N THR A 120 4.05 -2.07 -13.59
CA THR A 120 5.24 -2.16 -12.71
C THR A 120 5.47 -0.82 -11.99
N PRO A 121 4.81 -0.57 -10.84
CA PRO A 121 5.23 0.50 -9.94
C PRO A 121 6.64 0.26 -9.41
N ARG A 122 7.39 1.31 -9.09
CA ARG A 122 8.73 1.19 -8.48
C ARG A 122 8.66 1.07 -6.97
N VAL A 123 7.66 1.72 -6.37
CA VAL A 123 7.36 1.66 -4.95
C VAL A 123 5.88 1.29 -4.78
N VAL A 124 5.60 0.37 -3.87
CA VAL A 124 4.23 0.04 -3.44
C VAL A 124 4.10 0.35 -1.95
N VAL A 125 3.05 1.06 -1.59
CA VAL A 125 2.62 1.26 -0.21
C VAL A 125 1.28 0.58 -0.05
N VAL A 126 1.12 -0.21 1.01
CA VAL A 126 -0.14 -0.91 1.28
C VAL A 126 -0.43 -0.95 2.76
N GLU A 127 -1.66 -0.63 3.15
CA GLU A 127 -2.10 -0.78 4.52
C GLU A 127 -2.18 -2.29 4.87
N TYR A 128 -1.64 -2.67 6.03
CA TYR A 128 -1.69 -4.03 6.53
C TYR A 128 -2.40 -4.14 7.87
N ASN A 129 -3.06 -5.26 8.06
CA ASN A 129 -3.74 -5.59 9.29
C ASN A 129 -2.70 -5.98 10.36
N VAL A 130 -2.59 -5.17 11.41
CA VAL A 130 -1.64 -5.36 12.52
C VAL A 130 -2.03 -6.48 13.48
N PHE A 131 -3.27 -6.96 13.44
CA PHE A 131 -3.80 -7.94 14.41
C PHE A 131 -3.37 -9.37 14.12
N PHE A 132 -2.11 -9.58 13.71
CA PHE A 132 -1.52 -10.86 13.36
C PHE A 132 -0.11 -11.02 13.93
N PRO A 133 0.29 -12.26 14.30
CA PRO A 133 1.69 -12.61 14.46
C PRO A 133 2.48 -12.34 13.16
N LEU A 134 3.76 -11.93 13.30
CA LEU A 134 4.60 -11.55 12.16
C LEU A 134 4.89 -12.68 11.17
N ASP A 135 4.69 -13.94 11.56
CA ASP A 135 4.91 -15.12 10.71
C ASP A 135 3.62 -15.65 10.07
N GLN A 136 2.46 -15.07 10.39
CA GLN A 136 1.17 -15.55 9.92
C GLN A 136 0.73 -14.83 8.63
N ALA A 137 0.98 -15.46 7.47
CA ALA A 137 0.51 -14.96 6.17
C ALA A 137 -0.99 -15.25 5.96
N CYS A 138 -1.83 -14.29 6.33
CA CYS A 138 -3.29 -14.36 6.21
C CYS A 138 -3.90 -13.11 5.55
N THR A 139 -5.08 -13.28 4.94
CA THR A 139 -5.94 -12.23 4.36
C THR A 139 -7.42 -12.59 4.54
N ILE A 140 -8.34 -11.64 4.42
CA ILE A 140 -9.76 -11.96 4.24
C ILE A 140 -10.00 -12.72 2.91
N PRO A 141 -11.03 -13.58 2.80
CA PRO A 141 -11.45 -14.15 1.51
C PRO A 141 -11.79 -13.04 0.52
N TYR A 142 -11.49 -13.27 -0.76
CA TYR A 142 -11.89 -12.35 -1.81
C TYR A 142 -13.41 -12.23 -1.88
N ASP A 143 -13.90 -10.99 -1.85
CA ASP A 143 -15.31 -10.66 -2.06
C ASP A 143 -15.38 -9.33 -2.83
N PRO A 144 -15.80 -9.32 -4.11
CA PRO A 144 -15.84 -8.11 -4.93
C PRO A 144 -16.85 -7.06 -4.43
N GLU A 145 -17.76 -7.42 -3.51
CA GLU A 145 -18.72 -6.49 -2.92
C GLU A 145 -18.32 -6.08 -1.49
N TRP A 146 -17.11 -6.45 -1.05
CA TRP A 146 -16.64 -6.18 0.30
C TRP A 146 -16.59 -4.68 0.59
N VAL A 147 -17.30 -4.25 1.63
CA VAL A 147 -17.18 -2.93 2.22
C VAL A 147 -16.82 -3.10 3.69
N TRP A 148 -15.78 -2.40 4.13
CA TRP A 148 -15.32 -2.51 5.50
C TRP A 148 -16.40 -2.12 6.50
N ASP A 149 -16.62 -2.99 7.49
CA ASP A 149 -17.63 -2.83 8.53
C ASP A 149 -17.06 -2.19 9.81
N ARG A 150 -15.86 -1.60 9.73
CA ARG A 150 -15.13 -0.98 10.85
C ARG A 150 -14.67 -1.97 11.93
N SER A 151 -14.60 -3.25 11.59
CA SER A 151 -14.07 -4.29 12.49
C SER A 151 -12.58 -4.55 12.25
N TYR A 152 -11.98 -5.35 13.15
CA TYR A 152 -10.62 -5.86 12.98
C TYR A 152 -10.46 -6.84 11.80
N TYR A 153 -11.56 -7.20 11.13
CA TYR A 153 -11.57 -8.11 9.99
C TYR A 153 -11.54 -7.32 8.68
N HIS A 154 -10.34 -7.04 8.20
CA HIS A 154 -10.04 -6.32 6.96
C HIS A 154 -8.67 -6.74 6.44
N GLY A 155 -8.41 -6.46 5.16
CA GLY A 155 -7.08 -6.53 4.55
C GLY A 155 -6.32 -7.84 4.77
N ALA A 156 -5.00 -7.71 4.87
CA ALA A 156 -4.08 -8.82 5.04
C ALA A 156 -2.94 -8.48 6.00
N SER A 157 -2.37 -9.52 6.60
CA SER A 157 -1.17 -9.45 7.44
C SER A 157 0.06 -8.94 6.67
N ILE A 158 1.02 -8.34 7.39
CA ILE A 158 2.31 -7.95 6.81
C ILE A 158 3.07 -9.13 6.19
N ALA A 159 2.94 -10.33 6.77
CA ALA A 159 3.55 -11.55 6.25
C ALA A 159 2.97 -11.97 4.89
N ALA A 160 1.66 -11.81 4.71
CA ALA A 160 1.00 -12.03 3.42
C ALA A 160 1.54 -11.06 2.35
N PHE A 161 1.65 -9.78 2.69
CA PHE A 161 2.22 -8.79 1.76
C PHE A 161 3.71 -9.01 1.49
N GLN A 162 4.52 -9.39 2.47
CA GLN A 162 5.92 -9.76 2.24
C GLN A 162 6.04 -10.92 1.26
N LYS A 163 5.20 -11.95 1.42
CA LYS A 163 5.16 -13.10 0.52
C LYS A 163 4.74 -12.70 -0.90
N LEU A 164 3.69 -11.87 -1.03
CA LEU A 164 3.21 -11.38 -2.32
C LEU A 164 4.23 -10.48 -3.01
N GLY A 165 4.81 -9.52 -2.29
CA GLY A 165 5.86 -8.64 -2.77
C GLY A 165 7.01 -9.42 -3.37
N ARG A 166 7.54 -10.42 -2.65
CA ARG A 166 8.60 -11.31 -3.15
C ARG A 166 8.20 -12.05 -4.42
N ALA A 167 6.97 -12.57 -4.49
CA ALA A 167 6.46 -13.24 -5.69
C ALA A 167 6.35 -12.29 -6.90
N LYS A 168 6.19 -10.99 -6.66
CA LYS A 168 6.09 -9.94 -7.68
C LYS A 168 7.42 -9.20 -7.94
N GLY A 169 8.52 -9.58 -7.27
CA GLY A 169 9.84 -8.95 -7.43
C GLY A 169 10.02 -7.65 -6.62
N TYR A 170 9.38 -7.56 -5.46
CA TYR A 170 9.49 -6.44 -4.53
C TYR A 170 10.00 -6.89 -3.17
N THR A 171 10.74 -6.01 -2.54
CA THR A 171 11.28 -6.17 -1.20
C THR A 171 10.60 -5.21 -0.23
N LEU A 172 10.11 -5.73 0.90
CA LEU A 172 9.63 -4.92 2.03
C LEU A 172 10.81 -4.22 2.70
N VAL A 173 10.84 -2.89 2.68
CA VAL A 173 11.96 -2.10 3.22
C VAL A 173 11.63 -1.42 4.56
N TYR A 174 10.35 -1.11 4.77
CA TYR A 174 9.88 -0.41 5.96
C TYR A 174 8.39 -0.65 6.20
N ALA A 175 7.95 -0.46 7.44
CA ALA A 175 6.57 -0.26 7.80
C ALA A 175 6.52 0.86 8.84
N ASP A 176 5.61 1.82 8.71
CA ASP A 176 5.54 2.90 9.69
C ASP A 176 5.13 2.39 11.08
N ARG A 177 5.33 3.27 12.06
CA ARG A 177 5.16 2.93 13.46
C ARG A 177 3.72 2.98 13.97
N PHE A 178 2.81 3.69 13.29
CA PHE A 178 1.53 4.11 13.90
C PHE A 178 0.29 3.98 13.01
N ALA A 179 0.39 4.09 11.68
CA ALA A 179 -0.72 3.88 10.74
C ALA A 179 -0.29 2.83 9.69
N PRO A 180 -0.54 1.55 9.94
CA PRO A 180 0.25 0.43 9.45
C PRO A 180 0.31 0.30 7.93
N ASN A 181 1.16 1.09 7.28
CA ASN A 181 1.51 1.03 5.87
C ASN A 181 2.85 0.33 5.70
N ALA A 182 2.88 -0.66 4.82
CA ALA A 182 4.07 -1.40 4.45
C ALA A 182 4.64 -0.88 3.13
N PHE A 183 5.93 -0.56 3.10
CA PHE A 183 6.63 0.04 1.99
C PHE A 183 7.49 -1.00 1.27
N PHE A 184 7.20 -1.20 0.00
CA PHE A 184 7.88 -2.14 -0.88
C PHE A 184 8.61 -1.39 -1.99
N ILE A 185 9.82 -1.84 -2.32
CA ILE A 185 10.60 -1.32 -3.44
C ILE A 185 10.85 -2.46 -4.42
N LEU A 186 10.67 -2.20 -5.71
CA LEU A 186 10.99 -3.13 -6.79
C LEU A 186 12.48 -3.52 -6.69
N ASP A 187 12.80 -4.81 -6.76
CA ASP A 187 14.15 -5.31 -6.45
C ASP A 187 15.25 -4.66 -7.32
N SER A 188 14.93 -4.32 -8.57
CA SER A 188 15.85 -3.63 -9.50
C SER A 188 16.15 -2.17 -9.13
N GLU A 189 15.40 -1.60 -8.19
CA GLU A 189 15.55 -0.22 -7.71
C GLU A 189 16.29 -0.16 -6.37
N LEU A 190 16.56 -1.29 -5.74
CA LEU A 190 17.28 -1.33 -4.46
C LEU A 190 18.73 -0.86 -4.64
N PRO A 191 19.24 -0.01 -3.74
CA PRO A 191 20.62 0.45 -3.81
C PRO A 191 21.61 -0.70 -3.59
N ALA A 192 22.78 -0.59 -4.22
CA ALA A 192 23.85 -1.57 -4.04
C ALA A 192 24.21 -1.73 -2.55
N GLY A 193 24.28 -2.98 -2.09
CA GLY A 193 24.56 -3.31 -0.68
C GLY A 193 23.35 -3.25 0.25
N PHE A 194 22.14 -3.01 -0.27
CA PHE A 194 20.91 -3.20 0.51
C PHE A 194 20.85 -4.63 1.06
N SER A 195 20.41 -4.76 2.31
CA SER A 195 20.18 -6.03 2.97
C SER A 195 18.79 -6.00 3.63
N GLU A 196 17.98 -7.01 3.33
CA GLU A 196 16.68 -7.18 3.99
C GLU A 196 16.84 -7.34 5.50
N ARG A 197 15.89 -6.76 6.24
CA ARG A 197 15.82 -6.87 7.70
C ARG A 197 14.75 -7.88 8.10
N PRO A 198 14.88 -8.57 9.26
CA PRO A 198 13.80 -9.34 9.84
C PRO A 198 12.55 -8.49 10.08
N LEU A 199 11.34 -9.07 9.97
CA LEU A 199 10.09 -8.33 10.16
C LEU A 199 10.01 -7.63 11.54
N GLY A 200 10.54 -8.25 12.59
CA GLY A 200 10.59 -7.66 13.93
C GLY A 200 11.48 -6.41 14.05
N GLU A 201 12.30 -6.12 13.05
CA GLU A 201 13.06 -4.86 12.92
C GLU A 201 12.42 -3.87 11.93
N ILE A 202 11.44 -4.32 11.14
CA ILE A 202 10.73 -3.52 10.14
C ILE A 202 9.51 -2.84 10.74
N THR A 203 8.75 -3.55 11.57
CA THR A 203 7.52 -3.04 12.20
C THR A 203 7.55 -3.20 13.72
N PRO A 204 7.09 -2.21 14.49
CA PRO A 204 6.93 -2.34 15.93
C PRO A 204 5.69 -3.18 16.32
N TRP A 205 4.82 -3.54 15.37
CA TRP A 205 3.54 -4.22 15.62
C TRP A 205 3.66 -5.74 15.93
N ASN A 206 4.80 -6.17 16.45
CA ASN A 206 5.05 -7.54 16.91
C ASN A 206 4.50 -7.76 18.34
N VAL A 207 3.21 -7.53 18.54
CA VAL A 207 2.59 -7.54 19.89
C VAL A 207 1.47 -8.57 20.03
N PHE A 208 1.13 -9.28 18.97
CA PHE A 208 0.04 -10.26 18.95
C PHE A 208 0.58 -11.69 18.84
N ASP A 209 0.27 -12.52 19.84
CA ASP A 209 0.60 -13.96 19.82
C ASP A 209 -0.39 -14.77 18.97
N HIS A 210 -1.59 -14.23 18.73
CA HIS A 210 -2.67 -14.84 17.98
C HIS A 210 -3.41 -13.80 17.14
N SER A 211 -3.92 -14.21 15.97
CA SER A 211 -4.77 -13.35 15.16
C SER A 211 -6.05 -12.95 15.90
N ALA A 212 -6.56 -11.73 15.65
CA ALA A 212 -7.81 -11.29 16.27
C ALA A 212 -8.98 -12.29 16.05
N PRO A 213 -9.85 -12.48 17.05
CA PRO A 213 -11.05 -13.29 16.90
C PRO A 213 -12.05 -12.59 15.97
N VAL A 214 -12.57 -13.33 15.00
CA VAL A 214 -13.41 -12.78 13.91
C VAL A 214 -14.83 -13.35 13.88
N GLY A 215 -15.26 -13.93 15.01
CA GLY A 215 -16.58 -14.57 15.13
C GLY A 215 -16.74 -15.73 14.15
N GLY A 216 -17.80 -15.69 13.34
CA GLY A 216 -18.09 -16.71 12.33
C GLY A 216 -17.35 -16.53 10.99
N ARG A 217 -16.46 -15.55 10.88
CA ARG A 217 -15.64 -15.30 9.67
C ARG A 217 -14.35 -16.13 9.70
N THR A 218 -13.64 -16.16 8.58
CA THR A 218 -12.44 -17.00 8.42
C THR A 218 -11.32 -16.24 7.74
N TRP A 219 -10.10 -16.38 8.26
CA TRP A 219 -8.90 -15.95 7.55
C TRP A 219 -8.50 -16.97 6.49
N VAL A 220 -8.00 -16.51 5.33
CA VAL A 220 -7.40 -17.32 4.28
C VAL A 220 -5.89 -17.28 4.43
N HIS A 221 -5.25 -18.44 4.53
CA HIS A 221 -3.79 -18.54 4.48
C HIS A 221 -3.30 -18.42 3.05
N VAL A 222 -2.29 -17.57 2.84
CA VAL A 222 -1.78 -17.23 1.50
C VAL A 222 -0.29 -17.44 1.34
#